data_AF-A0A1M5RC20-F1
#
_entry.id   AF-A0A1M5RC20-F1
#
_cell.length_a   1.000
_cell.length_b   1.000
_cell.length_c   1.000
_cell.angle_alpha   90.00
_cell.angle_beta   90.00
_cell.angle_gamma   90.00
#
_symmetry.space_group_name_H-M   'P 1'
#
loop_
_entity.id
_entity.type
_entity.pdbx_description
1 polymer ?
#
loop_
_entity_poly.entity_id
_entity_poly.type
_entity_poly.pdbx_seq_one_letter_code
_entity_poly.pdbx_strand_id
1 'polypeptide(L)'
;MKFWKILFWFLALSTFLEVTRVPFSNSVSPGDLIGLALSALMLIPYYGFAYEVNIGWKRLWQGFFILYAPTSIVLSGIATYQAVPFLMRQADMLSWLFLAFRIVLTFVLLYPPYRYAFHSEGIWSNNSNNRDNHVDRTRTV
;
A
#
# COMPACT_ATOMS: atom_id res chain seq x y z
N MET A 1 -5.78 -9.10 -13.29
CA MET A 1 -5.69 -7.62 -13.20
C MET A 1 -6.92 -6.94 -12.62
N LYS A 2 -8.17 -7.32 -12.97
CA LYS A 2 -9.39 -6.61 -12.52
C LYS A 2 -9.53 -6.51 -10.99
N PHE A 3 -9.21 -7.57 -10.25
CA PHE A 3 -9.22 -7.57 -8.79
C PHE A 3 -8.35 -6.45 -8.18
N TRP A 4 -7.12 -6.28 -8.65
CA TRP A 4 -6.20 -5.26 -8.15
C TRP A 4 -6.65 -3.84 -8.47
N LYS A 5 -7.33 -3.64 -9.61
CA LYS A 5 -7.95 -2.35 -9.96
C LYS A 5 -9.13 -2.03 -9.02
N ILE A 6 -9.95 -3.03 -8.69
CA ILE A 6 -11.05 -2.88 -7.73
C ILE A 6 -10.48 -2.56 -6.34
N LEU A 7 -9.44 -3.27 -5.90
CA LEU A 7 -8.79 -3.03 -4.62
C LEU A 7 -8.18 -1.62 -4.55
N PHE A 8 -7.51 -1.17 -5.63
CA PHE A 8 -7.00 0.19 -5.73
C PHE A 8 -8.12 1.23 -5.56
N TRP A 9 -9.23 1.10 -6.30
CA TRP A 9 -10.34 2.05 -6.20
C TRP A 9 -11.01 2.04 -4.82
N PHE A 10 -11.13 0.87 -4.21
CA PHE A 10 -11.63 0.73 -2.84
C PHE A 10 -10.73 1.47 -1.83
N LEU A 11 -9.40 1.30 -1.93
CA LEU A 11 -8.45 2.01 -1.09
C LEU A 11 -8.47 3.53 -1.38
N ALA A 12 -8.52 3.93 -2.66
CA ALA A 12 -8.55 5.33 -3.06
C ALA A 12 -9.81 6.04 -2.52
N LEU A 13 -10.96 5.38 -2.61
CA LEU A 13 -12.21 5.86 -2.03
C LEU A 13 -12.12 5.94 -0.51
N SER A 14 -11.54 4.93 0.14
CA SER A 14 -11.36 4.92 1.60
C SER A 14 -10.48 6.07 2.07
N THR A 15 -9.32 6.28 1.43
CA THR A 15 -8.45 7.42 1.71
C THR A 15 -9.14 8.75 1.43
N PHE A 16 -9.91 8.86 0.34
CA PHE A 16 -10.67 10.08 0.03
C PHE A 16 -11.72 10.40 1.11
N LEU A 17 -12.43 9.39 1.62
CA LEU A 17 -13.37 9.54 2.74
C LEU A 17 -12.64 9.96 4.02
N GLU A 18 -11.45 9.43 4.29
CA GLU A 18 -10.64 9.87 5.42
C GLU A 18 -10.20 11.33 5.26
N VAL A 19 -9.69 11.73 4.09
CA VAL A 19 -9.27 13.12 3.81
C VAL A 19 -10.43 14.09 4.05
N THR A 20 -11.62 13.74 3.55
CA THR A 20 -12.81 14.59 3.68
C THR A 20 -13.35 14.61 5.11
N ARG A 21 -13.14 13.57 5.92
CA ARG A 21 -13.59 13.51 7.31
C ARG A 21 -12.71 14.30 8.28
N VAL A 22 -11.39 14.35 8.04
CA VAL A 22 -10.43 15.04 8.92
C VAL A 22 -10.82 16.50 9.24
N PRO A 23 -11.18 17.37 8.27
CA PRO A 23 -11.52 18.77 8.58
C PRO A 23 -12.81 18.94 9.39
N PHE A 24 -13.68 17.91 9.46
CA PHE A 24 -14.93 17.96 10.21
C PHE A 24 -14.86 17.16 11.52
N SER A 25 -13.68 16.67 11.93
CA SER A 25 -13.54 15.95 13.19
C SER A 25 -13.36 16.91 14.36
N ASN A 26 -13.97 16.57 15.51
CA ASN A 26 -13.89 17.39 16.73
C ASN A 26 -12.50 17.37 17.38
N SER A 27 -11.65 16.41 16.99
CA SER A 27 -10.29 16.25 17.46
C SER A 27 -9.44 15.60 16.38
N VAL A 28 -8.48 16.34 15.82
CA VAL A 28 -7.49 15.81 14.87
C VAL A 28 -6.19 15.58 15.63
N SER A 29 -5.74 14.34 15.73
CA SER A 29 -4.44 14.02 16.27
C SER A 29 -3.35 14.11 15.19
N PRO A 30 -2.08 14.41 15.53
CA PRO A 30 -0.98 14.31 14.58
C PRO A 30 -0.85 12.92 13.94
N GLY A 31 -1.25 11.87 14.66
CA GLY A 31 -1.28 10.50 14.16
C GLY A 31 -2.24 10.31 12.99
N ASP A 32 -3.39 11.01 13.00
CA ASP A 32 -4.37 10.95 11.91
C ASP A 32 -3.80 11.53 10.62
N LEU A 33 -3.06 12.64 10.72
CA LEU A 33 -2.41 13.26 9.57
C LEU A 33 -1.29 12.38 8.99
N ILE A 34 -0.49 11.75 9.85
CA ILE A 34 0.57 10.82 9.42
C ILE A 34 -0.04 9.58 8.76
N GLY A 35 -1.10 9.01 9.36
CA GLY A 35 -1.83 7.87 8.79
C GLY A 35 -2.41 8.21 7.42
N LEU A 36 -3.02 9.39 7.29
CA LEU A 36 -3.56 9.89 6.03
C LEU A 36 -2.46 10.05 4.96
N ALA A 37 -1.33 10.66 5.32
CA ALA A 37 -0.19 10.81 4.40
C ALA A 37 0.36 9.45 3.96
N LEU A 38 0.51 8.50 4.89
CA LEU A 38 0.97 7.14 4.58
C LEU A 38 -0.03 6.38 3.69
N SER A 39 -1.34 6.51 3.94
CA SER A 39 -2.37 5.88 3.12
C SER A 39 -2.38 6.44 1.70
N ALA A 40 -2.27 7.76 1.55
CA ALA A 40 -2.17 8.42 0.25
C ALA A 40 -0.88 8.02 -0.48
N LEU A 41 0.25 7.94 0.22
CA LEU A 41 1.52 7.50 -0.36
C LEU A 41 1.45 6.04 -0.82
N MET A 42 0.73 5.20 -0.08
CA MET A 42 0.48 3.79 -0.45
C MET A 42 -0.39 3.63 -1.70
N LEU A 43 -1.23 4.60 -2.06
CA LEU A 43 -2.00 4.50 -3.31
C LEU A 43 -1.12 4.44 -4.55
N ILE A 44 0.08 5.04 -4.51
CA ILE A 44 0.99 5.09 -5.66
C ILE A 44 1.47 3.70 -6.09
N PRO A 45 2.10 2.87 -5.23
CA PRO A 45 2.51 1.54 -5.62
C PRO A 45 1.33 0.62 -5.96
N TYR A 46 0.16 0.84 -5.37
CA TYR A 46 -1.07 0.14 -5.74
C TYR A 46 -1.55 0.49 -7.15
N TYR A 47 -1.55 1.77 -7.49
CA TYR A 47 -1.89 2.23 -8.83
C TYR A 47 -0.88 1.71 -9.86
N GLY A 48 0.41 1.91 -9.60
CA GLY A 48 1.48 1.44 -10.46
C GLY A 48 1.43 -0.06 -10.68
N PHE A 49 1.06 -0.82 -9.65
CA PHE A 49 0.83 -2.25 -9.78
C PHE A 49 -0.44 -2.61 -10.58
N ALA A 50 -1.57 -1.97 -10.29
CA ALA A 50 -2.86 -2.31 -10.90
C ALA A 50 -2.97 -1.91 -12.38
N TYR A 51 -2.25 -0.87 -12.79
CA TYR A 51 -2.25 -0.32 -14.15
C TYR A 51 -0.92 -0.50 -14.89
N GLU A 52 0.07 -1.14 -14.25
CA GLU A 52 1.40 -1.39 -14.83
C GLU A 52 2.14 -0.10 -15.23
N VAL A 53 1.91 0.98 -14.48
CA VAL A 53 2.52 2.30 -14.71
C VAL A 53 3.73 2.49 -13.81
N ASN A 54 4.83 2.98 -14.38
CA ASN A 54 6.01 3.37 -13.63
C ASN A 54 5.88 4.80 -13.07
N ILE A 55 5.98 4.93 -11.76
CA ILE A 55 5.95 6.22 -11.08
C ILE A 55 7.19 6.33 -10.20
N GLY A 56 8.00 7.37 -10.41
CA GLY A 56 9.19 7.64 -9.62
C GLY A 56 10.36 6.67 -9.90
N TRP A 57 11.15 6.36 -8.86
CA TRP A 57 12.36 5.54 -8.98
C TRP A 57 12.20 4.20 -8.25
N LYS A 58 12.54 3.09 -8.91
CA LYS A 58 12.45 1.73 -8.34
C LYS A 58 13.06 1.62 -6.93
N ARG A 59 14.25 2.19 -6.72
CA ARG A 59 14.96 2.17 -5.41
C ARG A 59 14.20 2.90 -4.30
N LEU A 60 13.49 3.98 -4.64
CA LEU A 60 12.67 4.72 -3.67
C LEU A 60 11.55 3.81 -3.14
N TRP A 61 10.87 3.08 -4.03
CA TRP A 61 9.78 2.18 -3.63
C TRP A 61 10.27 0.93 -2.91
N GLN A 62 11.46 0.43 -3.24
CA GLN A 62 12.11 -0.62 -2.46
C GLN A 62 12.42 -0.15 -1.04
N GLY A 63 13.01 1.03 -0.88
CA GLY A 63 13.25 1.63 0.44
C GLY A 63 11.96 1.86 1.22
N PHE A 64 10.93 2.40 0.56
CA PHE A 64 9.62 2.59 1.16
C PHE A 64 9.01 1.27 1.63
N PHE A 65 9.06 0.20 0.81
CA PHE A 65 8.54 -1.10 1.21
C PHE A 65 9.31 -1.70 2.39
N ILE A 66 10.63 -1.60 2.41
CA ILE A 66 11.49 -2.10 3.50
C ILE A 66 11.16 -1.40 4.82
N LEU A 67 10.78 -0.12 4.79
CA LEU A 67 10.36 0.59 5.98
C LEU A 67 8.89 0.27 6.34
N TYR A 68 7.99 0.29 5.37
CA TYR A 68 6.56 0.14 5.60
C TYR A 68 6.16 -1.28 6.02
N ALA A 69 6.74 -2.32 5.40
CA ALA A 69 6.30 -3.69 5.63
C ALA A 69 6.57 -4.17 7.08
N PRO A 70 7.78 -3.99 7.65
CA PRO A 70 8.02 -4.30 9.06
C PRO A 70 7.14 -3.48 9.99
N THR A 71 6.99 -2.17 9.75
CA THR A 71 6.13 -1.31 10.58
C THR A 71 4.67 -1.81 10.55
N SER A 72 4.17 -2.18 9.38
CA SER A 72 2.81 -2.73 9.23
C SER A 72 2.64 -4.07 9.96
N ILE A 73 3.64 -4.96 9.86
CA ILE A 73 3.63 -6.26 10.56
C ILE A 73 3.67 -6.05 12.07
N VAL A 74 4.54 -5.16 12.56
CA VAL A 74 4.66 -4.87 14.00
C VAL A 74 3.38 -4.26 14.55
N LEU A 75 2.84 -3.22 13.91
CA LEU A 75 1.59 -2.58 14.33
C LEU A 75 0.42 -3.56 14.28
N SER A 76 0.32 -4.35 13.19
CA SER A 76 -0.72 -5.37 13.07
C SER A 76 -0.58 -6.43 14.16
N GLY A 77 0.66 -6.86 14.45
CA GLY A 77 1.02 -7.82 15.48
C GLY A 77 0.67 -7.33 16.89
N ILE A 78 0.99 -6.09 17.24
CA ILE A 78 0.63 -5.49 18.54
C ILE A 78 -0.89 -5.50 18.72
N ALA A 79 -1.65 -5.01 17.73
CA ALA A 79 -3.10 -5.00 17.81
C ALA A 79 -3.71 -6.42 17.84
N THR A 80 -3.09 -7.39 17.17
CA THR A 80 -3.48 -8.82 17.28
C THR A 80 -3.21 -9.36 18.67
N TYR A 81 -2.02 -9.10 19.23
CA TYR A 81 -1.65 -9.51 20.58
C TYR A 81 -2.60 -8.94 21.63
N GLN A 82 -2.99 -7.68 21.50
CA GLN A 82 -3.96 -7.04 22.39
C GLN A 82 -5.38 -7.61 22.25
N ALA A 83 -5.77 -8.05 21.05
CA ALA A 83 -7.08 -8.64 20.80
C ALA A 83 -7.22 -10.06 21.38
N VAL A 84 -6.13 -10.84 21.45
CA VAL A 84 -6.17 -12.25 21.88
C VAL A 84 -6.71 -12.44 23.30
N PRO A 85 -6.26 -11.72 24.35
CA PRO A 85 -6.80 -11.86 25.70
C PRO A 85 -8.29 -11.52 25.80
N PHE A 86 -8.76 -10.55 25.02
CA PHE A 86 -10.18 -10.21 24.93
C PHE A 86 -10.97 -11.35 24.29
N LEU A 87 -10.46 -11.90 23.18
CA LEU A 87 -11.08 -13.03 22.50
C LEU A 87 -11.13 -14.28 23.40
N MET A 88 -10.08 -14.55 24.18
CA MET A 88 -10.07 -15.70 25.08
C MET A 88 -11.13 -15.64 26.19
N ARG A 89 -11.62 -14.43 26.54
CA ARG A 89 -12.61 -14.26 27.62
C ARG A 89 -14.05 -14.26 27.13
N GLN A 90 -14.32 -13.75 25.94
CA GLN A 90 -15.67 -13.45 25.46
C GLN A 90 -15.88 -13.70 23.96
N ALA A 91 -14.99 -14.44 23.27
CA ALA A 91 -15.13 -14.61 21.82
C ALA A 91 -16.19 -15.63 21.42
N ASP A 92 -17.05 -15.19 20.53
CA ASP A 92 -17.79 -16.04 19.62
C ASP A 92 -16.89 -16.51 18.45
N MET A 93 -17.29 -17.60 17.79
CA MET A 93 -16.60 -18.14 16.60
C MET A 93 -16.36 -17.07 15.52
N LEU A 94 -17.28 -16.12 15.38
CA LEU A 94 -17.18 -15.02 14.42
C LEU A 94 -15.98 -14.11 14.70
N SER A 95 -15.64 -13.87 15.97
CA SER A 95 -14.53 -13.00 16.35
C SER A 95 -13.17 -13.61 16.00
N TRP A 96 -13.05 -14.94 16.11
CA TRP A 96 -11.88 -15.68 15.63
C TRP A 96 -11.74 -15.65 14.11
N LEU A 97 -12.86 -15.74 13.39
CA LEU A 97 -12.88 -15.62 11.93
C LEU A 97 -12.39 -14.22 11.49
N PHE A 98 -12.84 -13.15 12.15
CA PHE A 98 -12.38 -11.80 11.86
C PHE A 98 -10.88 -11.60 12.18
N LEU A 99 -10.37 -12.22 13.24
CA LEU A 99 -8.94 -12.19 13.54
C LEU A 99 -8.12 -12.84 12.42
N ALA A 100 -8.51 -14.04 11.98
CA ALA A 100 -7.85 -14.74 10.88
C ALA A 100 -7.94 -13.94 9.58
N PHE A 101 -9.12 -13.39 9.28
CA PHE A 101 -9.34 -12.54 8.11
C PHE A 101 -8.42 -11.32 8.11
N ARG A 102 -8.26 -10.64 9.25
CA ARG A 102 -7.37 -9.48 9.40
C ARG A 102 -5.90 -9.82 9.12
N ILE A 103 -5.43 -10.97 9.58
CA ILE A 103 -4.05 -11.43 9.32
C ILE A 103 -3.86 -11.66 7.82
N VAL A 104 -4.76 -12.41 7.19
CA VAL A 104 -4.73 -12.68 5.74
C VAL A 104 -4.78 -11.36 4.96
N LEU A 105 -5.68 -10.46 5.34
CA LEU A 105 -5.84 -9.15 4.70
C LEU A 105 -4.55 -8.33 4.78
N THR A 106 -3.83 -8.37 5.90
CA THR A 106 -2.53 -7.69 6.06
C THR A 106 -1.52 -8.16 5.00
N PHE A 107 -1.42 -9.47 4.77
CA PHE A 107 -0.53 -10.02 3.75
C PHE A 107 -0.99 -9.69 2.33
N VAL A 108 -2.31 -9.77 2.07
CA VAL A 108 -2.89 -9.40 0.77
C VAL A 108 -2.61 -7.93 0.44
N LEU A 109 -2.67 -7.03 1.43
CA LEU A 109 -2.36 -5.61 1.26
C LEU A 109 -0.85 -5.31 1.14
N LEU A 110 0.02 -6.19 1.63
CA LEU A 110 1.46 -6.04 1.42
C LEU A 110 1.93 -6.53 0.04
N TYR A 111 1.10 -7.32 -0.65
CA TYR A 111 1.48 -7.90 -1.93
C TYR A 111 1.67 -6.86 -3.06
N PRO A 112 0.76 -5.90 -3.32
CA PRO A 112 0.95 -4.91 -4.38
C PRO A 112 2.21 -4.06 -4.21
N PRO A 113 2.49 -3.48 -3.03
CA PRO A 113 3.71 -2.72 -2.82
C PRO A 113 4.98 -3.55 -3.01
N TYR A 114 4.98 -4.79 -2.52
CA TYR A 114 6.09 -5.73 -2.73
C TYR A 114 6.34 -5.98 -4.21
N ARG A 115 5.28 -6.36 -4.94
CA ARG A 115 5.41 -6.74 -6.35
C ARG A 115 5.83 -5.53 -7.20
N TYR A 116 5.29 -4.35 -6.90
CA TYR A 116 5.66 -3.10 -7.56
C TYR A 116 7.14 -2.73 -7.33
N ALA A 117 7.66 -2.93 -6.13
CA ALA A 117 9.04 -2.57 -5.79
C ALA A 117 10.09 -3.60 -6.28
N PHE A 118 9.80 -4.91 -6.17
CA PHE A 118 10.82 -5.95 -6.36
C PHE A 118 10.65 -6.78 -7.63
N HIS A 119 9.41 -7.08 -8.04
CA HIS A 119 9.15 -8.16 -9.00
C HIS A 119 8.54 -7.69 -10.34
N SER A 120 8.56 -6.38 -10.60
CA SER A 120 7.96 -5.79 -11.80
C SER A 120 9.00 -5.42 -12.86
N GLU A 121 9.79 -6.40 -13.30
CA GLU A 121 10.77 -6.19 -14.38
C GLU A 121 10.11 -5.58 -15.61
N GLY A 122 8.92 -6.04 -16.01
CA GLY A 122 8.16 -5.46 -17.12
C GLY A 122 7.67 -4.02 -16.92
N ILE A 123 7.41 -3.58 -15.68
CA ILE A 123 6.99 -2.19 -15.38
C ILE A 123 8.19 -1.24 -15.44
N TRP A 124 9.35 -1.71 -14.95
CA TRP A 124 10.56 -0.89 -14.86
C TRP A 124 11.44 -0.96 -16.12
N SER A 125 11.41 -2.05 -16.90
CA SER A 125 12.22 -2.23 -18.12
C SER A 125 11.68 -1.48 -19.33
N ASN A 126 10.36 -1.28 -19.42
CA ASN A 126 9.75 -0.59 -20.57
C ASN A 126 10.14 0.90 -20.64
N ASN A 127 10.70 1.49 -19.56
CA ASN A 127 11.14 2.89 -19.53
C ASN A 127 12.62 3.07 -19.86
N SER A 128 13.47 2.06 -19.66
CA SER A 128 14.89 2.16 -19.99
C SER A 128 15.09 2.21 -21.51
N ASN A 129 14.34 1.39 -22.27
CA ASN A 129 14.45 1.36 -23.73
C ASN A 129 14.02 2.69 -24.40
N ASN A 130 13.16 3.49 -23.75
CA ASN A 130 12.68 4.74 -24.33
C ASN A 130 13.64 5.93 -24.10
N ARG A 131 14.52 5.85 -23.09
CA ARG A 131 15.56 6.87 -22.85
C ARG A 131 16.74 6.71 -23.81
N ASP A 132 17.14 5.47 -24.10
CA ASP A 132 18.25 5.21 -25.01
C ASP A 132 17.91 5.63 -26.46
N ASN A 133 16.67 5.40 -26.89
CA ASN A 133 16.19 5.85 -28.20
C ASN A 133 16.14 7.38 -28.37
N HIS A 134 16.06 8.14 -27.27
CA HIS A 134 15.99 9.60 -27.33
C HIS A 134 17.37 10.26 -27.41
N VAL A 135 18.40 9.63 -26.82
CA VAL A 135 19.79 10.12 -26.89
C VAL A 135 20.37 9.90 -28.29
N ASP A 136 19.99 8.82 -28.95
CA ASP A 136 20.54 8.48 -30.28
C ASP A 136 20.01 9.41 -31.40
N ARG A 137 18.80 9.95 -31.25
CA ARG A 137 18.23 10.92 -32.22
C ARG A 137 18.83 12.32 -32.13
N THR A 138 19.50 12.66 -31.04
CA THR A 138 20.15 13.98 -30.87
C THR A 138 21.59 14.03 -31.35
N ARG A 139 22.18 12.91 -31.77
CA ARG A 139 23.56 12.84 -32.28
C ARG A 139 23.67 12.80 -33.80
N THR A 140 22.56 12.89 -34.53
CA THR A 140 22.50 12.75 -35.99
C THR A 140 22.17 14.04 -36.73
N VAL A 141 22.42 15.21 -36.12
CA VAL A 141 22.29 16.52 -36.78
C VAL A 141 23.59 17.29 -36.70
#